data_AF-A0A376TXQ1-F1
#
_entry.id   AF-A0A376TXQ1-F1
#
_cell.length_a   1.000
_cell.length_b   1.000
_cell.length_c   1.000
_cell.angle_alpha   90.00
_cell.angle_beta   90.00
_cell.angle_gamma   90.00
#
_symmetry.space_group_name_H-M   'P 1'
#
loop_
_entity.id
_entity.type
_entity.pdbx_description
1 polymer ?
#
loop_
_entity_poly.entity_id
_entity_poly.type
_entity_poly.pdbx_seq_one_letter_code
_entity_poly.pdbx_strand_id
1 'polypeptide(L)'
;MKQKLFLVALLVLAVAWPFMVSRGTVDIATLTMIYIILGLGLNVVVGLSGLLVLGYGGFYAIGAYTFALLNHYYGLGFWTCLPIAG
;
A
#
# COMPACT_ATOMS: atom_id res chain seq x y z
N MET A 1 -23.80 18.77 -14.06
CA MET A 1 -23.25 17.77 -15.01
C MET A 1 -21.74 17.88 -15.22
N LYS A 2 -21.16 19.05 -15.49
CA LYS A 2 -19.70 19.23 -15.72
C LYS A 2 -18.80 18.66 -14.60
N GLN A 3 -19.23 18.79 -13.34
CA GLN A 3 -18.49 18.30 -12.18
C GLN A 3 -18.45 16.76 -12.08
N LYS A 4 -19.54 16.07 -12.45
CA LYS A 4 -19.56 14.61 -12.54
C LYS A 4 -18.70 14.10 -13.70
N LEU A 5 -18.69 14.82 -14.83
CA LEU A 5 -17.83 14.49 -15.97
C LEU A 5 -16.35 14.67 -15.64
N PHE A 6 -15.99 15.73 -14.91
CA PHE A 6 -14.64 15.96 -14.42
C PHE A 6 -14.18 14.85 -13.45
N LEU A 7 -15.04 14.46 -12.51
CA LEU A 7 -14.76 13.35 -11.58
C LEU A 7 -14.54 12.03 -12.33
N VAL A 8 -15.36 11.73 -13.33
CA VAL A 8 -15.21 10.52 -14.15
C VAL A 8 -13.91 10.55 -14.96
N ALA A 9 -13.56 11.68 -15.57
CA ALA A 9 -12.31 11.83 -16.30
C ALA A 9 -11.08 11.64 -15.39
N LEU A 10 -11.13 12.16 -14.16
CA LEU A 10 -10.08 12.02 -13.17
C LEU A 10 -9.93 10.56 -12.70
N LEU A 11 -11.05 9.85 -12.55
CA LEU A 11 -11.09 8.42 -12.21
C LEU A 11 -10.49 7.56 -13.33
N VAL A 12 -10.84 7.85 -14.58
CA VAL A 12 -10.28 7.16 -15.76
C VAL A 12 -8.78 7.40 -15.88
N LEU A 13 -8.32 8.63 -15.66
CA LEU A 13 -6.89 8.94 -15.63
C LEU A 13 -6.16 8.20 -14.50
N ALA A 14 -6.74 8.14 -13.30
CA ALA A 14 -6.14 7.42 -12.17
C ALA A 14 -6.01 5.91 -12.44
N VAL A 15 -6.99 5.30 -13.11
CA VAL A 15 -6.95 3.88 -13.49
C VAL A 15 -6.00 3.63 -14.66
N ALA A 16 -5.92 4.54 -15.63
CA ALA A 16 -5.05 4.40 -16.79
C ALA A 16 -3.56 4.65 -16.46
N TRP A 17 -3.29 5.49 -15.44
CA TRP A 17 -1.95 5.87 -15.01
C TRP A 17 -0.99 4.69 -14.75
N PRO A 18 -1.33 3.66 -13.94
CA PRO A 18 -0.43 2.53 -13.69
C PRO A 18 -0.09 1.70 -14.94
N PHE A 19 -0.88 1.77 -16.01
CA PHE A 19 -0.62 1.05 -17.26
C PHE A 19 0.30 1.82 -18.21
N MET A 20 0.43 3.14 -18.03
CA MET A 20 1.29 3.98 -18.89
C MET A 20 2.69 4.23 -18.29
N VAL A 21 2.89 3.91 -17.01
CA VAL A 21 4.11 4.25 -16.27
C VAL A 21 4.95 2.99 -15.98
N SER A 22 6.28 3.19 -15.88
CA SER A 22 7.25 2.18 -15.44
C SER A 22 6.82 1.43 -14.17
N ARG A 23 7.08 0.12 -14.13
CA ARG A 23 6.82 -0.75 -12.97
C ARG A 23 7.39 -0.17 -11.66
N GLY A 24 8.58 0.43 -11.71
CA GLY A 24 9.21 1.02 -10.53
C GLY A 24 8.44 2.21 -9.94
N THR A 25 7.78 3.03 -10.77
CA THR A 25 6.94 4.13 -10.26
C THR A 25 5.64 3.60 -9.66
N VAL A 26 5.10 2.52 -10.23
CA VAL A 26 3.92 1.83 -9.67
C VAL A 26 4.27 1.21 -8.31
N ASP A 27 5.46 0.64 -8.17
CA ASP A 27 5.95 0.09 -6.90
C ASP A 27 6.12 1.19 -5.84
N ILE A 28 6.75 2.31 -6.19
CA ILE A 28 6.92 3.47 -5.29
C ILE A 28 5.55 4.05 -4.88
N ALA A 29 4.62 4.18 -5.83
CA ALA A 29 3.27 4.66 -5.54
C ALA A 29 2.53 3.70 -4.60
N THR A 30 2.67 2.39 -4.80
CA THR A 30 2.08 1.36 -3.94
C THR A 30 2.65 1.44 -2.52
N LEU A 31 3.97 1.55 -2.37
CA LEU A 31 4.61 1.74 -1.06
C LEU A 31 4.14 3.02 -0.37
N THR A 32 4.01 4.12 -1.12
CA THR A 32 3.52 5.40 -0.59
C THR A 32 2.09 5.26 -0.08
N MET A 33 1.22 4.59 -0.84
CA MET A 33 -0.16 4.32 -0.45
C MET A 33 -0.24 3.49 0.84
N ILE A 34 0.59 2.45 0.95
CA ILE A 34 0.70 1.61 2.15
C ILE A 34 1.11 2.46 3.36
N TYR A 35 2.12 3.31 3.24
CA TYR A 35 2.55 4.20 4.33
C TYR A 35 1.48 5.22 4.73
N ILE A 36 0.70 5.73 3.78
CA ILE A 36 -0.44 6.62 4.08
C ILE A 36 -1.49 5.87 4.90
N ILE A 37 -1.87 4.65 4.49
CA ILE A 37 -2.83 3.81 5.21
C ILE A 37 -2.30 3.49 6.61
N LEU A 38 -1.02 3.15 6.73
CA LEU A 38 -0.39 2.89 8.03
C LEU A 38 -0.42 4.13 8.93
N GLY A 39 -0.04 5.29 8.39
CA GLY A 39 -0.06 6.55 9.12
C GLY A 39 -1.47 6.92 9.60
N LEU A 40 -2.48 6.77 8.73
CA LEU A 40 -3.88 6.99 9.08
C LEU A 40 -4.37 5.99 10.13
N GLY A 41 -4.04 4.71 9.99
CA GLY A 41 -4.40 3.66 10.95
C GLY A 41 -3.83 3.94 12.34
N LEU A 42 -2.56 4.34 12.42
CA LEU A 42 -1.93 4.74 13.68
C LEU A 42 -2.60 5.98 14.27
N ASN A 43 -2.90 7.00 13.45
CA ASN A 43 -3.60 8.21 13.91
C ASN A 43 -4.99 7.91 14.45
N VAL A 44 -5.73 6.97 13.84
CA VAL A 44 -7.05 6.54 14.30
C VAL A 44 -6.95 5.80 15.63
N VAL A 45 -6.01 4.85 15.77
CA VAL A 45 -5.82 4.10 17.02
C VAL A 45 -5.39 5.02 18.15
N VAL A 46 -4.39 5.88 17.93
CA VAL A 46 -3.93 6.86 18.93
C VAL A 46 -5.02 7.86 19.27
N GLY A 47 -5.75 8.35 18.26
CA GLY A 47 -6.81 9.35 18.46
C GLY A 47 -8.04 8.81 19.22
N LEU A 48 -8.39 7.54 19.06
CA LEU A 48 -9.55 6.93 19.71
C LEU A 48 -9.23 6.28 21.07
N SER A 49 -8.07 5.62 21.19
CA SER A 49 -7.69 4.87 22.39
C SER A 49 -6.72 5.63 23.31
N GLY A 50 -6.12 6.73 22.84
CA GLY A 50 -5.14 7.52 23.60
C GLY A 50 -3.81 6.81 23.84
N LEU A 51 -3.63 5.58 23.35
CA LEU A 51 -2.45 4.75 23.55
C LEU A 51 -1.72 4.51 22.23
N LEU A 52 -0.40 4.68 22.27
CA LEU A 52 0.49 4.42 21.13
C LEU A 52 0.76 2.92 21.01
N VAL A 53 0.16 2.27 20.02
CA VAL A 53 0.42 0.86 19.70
C VAL A 53 1.52 0.76 18.65
N LEU A 54 2.77 0.62 19.10
CA LEU A 54 3.95 0.49 18.22
C LEU A 54 3.99 -0.83 17.44
N GLY A 55 3.25 -1.85 17.89
CA GLY A 55 3.16 -3.14 17.20
C GLY A 55 2.61 -3.03 15.78
N TYR A 56 1.83 -2.01 15.48
CA TYR A 56 1.22 -1.79 14.16
C TYR A 56 2.27 -1.63 13.04
N GLY A 57 3.31 -0.82 13.27
CA GLY A 57 4.43 -0.70 12.33
C GLY A 57 5.37 -1.90 12.36
N GLY A 58 5.51 -2.54 13.53
CA GLY A 58 6.35 -3.73 13.71
C GLY A 58 5.86 -4.93 12.89
N PHE A 59 4.57 -5.26 12.96
CA PHE A 59 4.00 -6.36 12.17
C PHE A 59 4.07 -6.08 10.67
N TYR A 60 3.86 -4.83 10.24
CA TYR A 60 4.06 -4.43 8.85
C TYR A 60 5.50 -4.67 8.37
N ALA A 61 6.49 -4.26 9.16
CA ALA A 61 7.90 -4.43 8.80
C ALA A 61 8.30 -5.91 8.68
N ILE A 62 7.80 -6.76 9.58
CA ILE A 62 8.03 -8.21 9.56
C ILE A 62 7.46 -8.84 8.28
N GLY A 63 6.23 -8.48 7.90
CA GLY A 63 5.60 -8.97 6.66
C GLY A 63 6.31 -8.47 5.40
N ALA A 64 6.64 -7.18 5.33
CA ALA A 64 7.35 -6.60 4.19
C ALA A 64 8.75 -7.21 3.99
N TYR A 65 9.47 -7.47 5.08
CA TYR A 65 10.77 -8.13 5.03
C TYR A 65 10.65 -9.59 4.57
N THR A 66 9.65 -10.32 5.08
CA THR A 66 9.35 -11.69 4.65
C THR A 66 9.01 -11.74 3.17
N PHE A 67 8.17 -10.81 2.68
CA PHE A 67 7.88 -10.65 1.26
C PHE A 67 9.15 -10.40 0.43
N ALA A 68 10.00 -9.47 0.84
CA ALA A 68 11.24 -9.14 0.13
C ALA A 68 12.19 -10.35 0.04
N LEU A 69 12.29 -11.13 1.13
CA LEU A 69 13.09 -12.36 1.16
C LEU A 69 12.52 -13.42 0.21
N LEU A 70 11.21 -13.68 0.27
CA LEU A 70 10.57 -14.67 -0.60
C LEU A 70 10.65 -14.27 -2.08
N ASN A 71 10.49 -12.98 -2.38
CA ASN A 71 10.60 -12.47 -3.73
C ASN A 71 12.04 -12.58 -4.26
N HIS A 72 13.05 -12.26 -3.42
CA HIS A 72 14.46 -12.29 -3.83
C HIS A 72 14.99 -13.72 -4.05
N TYR A 73 14.69 -14.65 -3.13
CA TYR A 73 15.25 -16.00 -3.17
C TYR A 73 14.41 -16.98 -4.00
N TYR A 74 13.09 -16.83 -4.00
CA TYR A 74 12.17 -17.78 -4.64
C TYR A 74 11.41 -17.19 -5.83
N GLY A 75 11.61 -15.90 -6.14
CA GLY A 75 10.90 -15.24 -7.24
C GLY A 75 9.39 -15.17 -7.05
N LEU A 76 8.91 -15.38 -5.83
CA LEU A 76 7.48 -15.49 -5.53
C LEU A 76 6.81 -14.12 -5.68
N GLY A 77 5.64 -14.12 -6.34
CA GLY A 77 4.85 -12.93 -6.55
C GLY A 77 4.14 -12.46 -5.28
N PHE A 78 3.57 -11.25 -5.33
CA PHE A 78 2.81 -10.66 -4.22
C PHE A 78 1.75 -11.62 -3.63
N TRP A 79 0.93 -12.22 -4.50
CA TRP A 79 -0.18 -13.07 -4.09
C TRP A 79 0.22 -14.36 -3.37
N THR A 80 1.36 -14.96 -3.74
CA THR A 80 1.87 -16.17 -3.08
C THR A 80 2.53 -15.85 -1.75
N CYS A 81 3.15 -14.68 -1.64
CA CYS A 81 3.79 -14.25 -0.41
C CYS A 81 2.80 -13.68 0.61
N LEU A 82 1.66 -13.14 0.17
CA LEU A 82 0.62 -12.58 1.03
C LEU A 82 0.20 -13.53 2.18
N PRO A 83 -0.18 -14.81 1.92
CA PRO A 83 -0.52 -15.73 3.01
C PRO A 83 0.68 -16.19 3.87
N ILE A 84 1.92 -16.03 3.38
CA ILE A 84 3.14 -16.48 4.08
C ILE A 84 3.72 -15.36 4.95
N ALA A 85 3.62 -14.11 4.48
CA ALA A 85 4.15 -12.93 5.14
C ALA A 85 3.24 -12.37 6.24
N GLY A 86 1.96 -12.78 6.27
CA GLY A 86 0.96 -12.35 7.25
C GLY A 86 -0.03 -11.34 6.68
#